data_AF-X1HN18-F1
#
_entry.id   AF-X1HN18-F1
#
_cell.length_a   1.000
_cell.length_b   1.000
_cell.length_c   1.000
_cell.angle_alpha   90.00
_cell.angle_beta   90.00
_cell.angle_gamma   90.00
#
_symmetry.space_group_name_H-M   'P 1'
#
loop_
_entity.id
_entity.type
_entity.pdbx_description
1 polymer ?
#
loop_
_entity_poly.entity_id
_entity_poly.type
_entity_poly.pdbx_seq_one_letter_code
_entity_poly.pdbx_strand_id
1 'polypeptide(L)'
;EEEKFVPWVNEYGTDYVENHRNALGLIKDIKSAATDEQWQATFGILPDDGVKTRVTMLGQKGTEVLTAQMPSVRRAKEKNDRIYDYYMPLVIARRKGKKLKSRFLAVHEPYREKPFIESLRLKKNVLIVRSENFTDYHFFNNASLKEKAAKLKGLYGFIRIRHAYYIGIKYISSDGELLSAYLADGTLLKFRDRKFTLPKAEKGTVSRTEGAALFAKGRCSSENADRIYLAFPNNAVYAPQIKEIARGGKNSSILLKSHPGFEFDSDGKKG
;
A
#
# COMPACT_ATOMS: atom_id res chain seq x y z
N GLU A 1 -53.76 -2.77 -15.12
CA GLU A 1 -53.20 -2.47 -13.79
C GLU A 1 -51.99 -1.59 -14.01
N GLU A 2 -51.97 -0.41 -13.39
CA GLU A 2 -50.84 0.52 -13.47
C GLU A 2 -49.65 -0.07 -12.71
N GLU A 3 -48.53 -0.28 -13.39
CA GLU A 3 -47.26 -0.66 -12.78
C GLU A 3 -46.77 0.51 -11.91
N LYS A 4 -47.01 0.40 -10.59
CA LYS A 4 -46.46 1.31 -9.60
C LYS A 4 -44.95 1.14 -9.52
N PHE A 5 -44.22 2.16 -9.94
CA PHE A 5 -42.79 2.31 -9.69
C PHE A 5 -42.56 2.45 -8.18
N VAL A 6 -41.92 1.44 -7.56
CA VAL A 6 -41.55 1.48 -6.14
C VAL A 6 -40.10 1.96 -6.03
N PRO A 7 -39.79 2.97 -5.19
CA PRO A 7 -38.45 3.53 -5.08
C PRO A 7 -37.42 2.50 -4.59
N TRP A 8 -36.24 2.49 -5.20
CA TRP A 8 -35.07 1.76 -4.73
C TRP A 8 -34.65 2.28 -3.36
N VAL A 9 -34.90 1.50 -2.31
CA VAL A 9 -34.46 1.81 -0.96
C VAL A 9 -32.99 1.44 -0.85
N ASN A 10 -32.13 2.38 -1.29
CA ASN A 10 -30.66 2.44 -1.32
C ASN A 10 -29.94 1.91 -2.59
N GLU A 11 -28.75 2.46 -2.87
CA GLU A 11 -27.89 2.13 -4.04
C GLU A 11 -27.25 0.73 -3.98
N TYR A 12 -27.51 -0.03 -2.91
CA TYR A 12 -26.98 -1.35 -2.67
C TYR A 12 -28.12 -2.21 -2.15
N GLY A 13 -28.92 -2.74 -3.09
CA GLY A 13 -30.08 -3.59 -2.82
C GLY A 13 -29.84 -4.65 -1.74
N THR A 14 -30.91 -5.18 -1.17
CA THR A 14 -30.93 -6.06 0.01
C THR A 14 -29.62 -6.83 0.19
N ASP A 15 -29.05 -6.70 1.39
CA ASP A 15 -27.82 -7.35 1.87
C ASP A 15 -27.88 -8.89 1.77
N TYR A 16 -28.78 -9.49 1.01
CA TYR A 16 -29.05 -10.90 0.84
C TYR A 16 -29.38 -11.24 -0.63
N VAL A 17 -28.68 -12.23 -1.18
CA VAL A 17 -29.08 -12.98 -2.38
C VAL A 17 -29.20 -14.44 -1.95
N GLU A 18 -30.34 -15.08 -2.17
CA GLU A 18 -30.57 -16.50 -1.80
C GLU A 18 -30.14 -16.83 -0.35
N ASN A 19 -30.53 -16.02 0.64
CA ASN A 19 -30.15 -16.13 2.05
C ASN A 19 -28.65 -15.90 2.39
N HIS A 20 -27.83 -15.38 1.49
CA HIS A 20 -26.41 -15.09 1.73
C HIS A 20 -26.12 -13.60 1.91
N ARG A 21 -25.46 -13.23 3.01
CA ARG A 21 -25.15 -11.83 3.34
C ARG A 21 -24.19 -11.18 2.30
N ASN A 22 -24.69 -10.24 1.52
CA ASN A 22 -24.08 -9.53 0.38
C ASN A 22 -23.15 -8.35 0.78
N ALA A 23 -22.57 -8.38 2.00
CA ALA A 23 -21.69 -7.32 2.49
C ALA A 23 -20.33 -7.22 1.75
N LEU A 24 -20.08 -8.09 0.76
CA LEU A 24 -18.83 -8.17 0.00
C LEU A 24 -19.03 -8.05 -1.53
N GLY A 25 -20.24 -7.68 -1.99
CA GLY A 25 -20.60 -7.76 -3.39
C GLY A 25 -20.78 -9.20 -3.87
N LEU A 26 -21.02 -9.36 -5.18
CA LEU A 26 -21.35 -10.61 -5.89
C LEU A 26 -20.20 -11.64 -5.90
N ILE A 27 -19.76 -12.10 -4.73
CA ILE A 27 -18.71 -13.11 -4.58
C ILE A 27 -19.34 -14.50 -4.52
N LYS A 28 -18.85 -15.44 -5.33
CA LYS A 28 -19.29 -16.84 -5.34
C LYS A 28 -18.12 -17.82 -5.21
N ASP A 29 -18.45 -19.10 -5.07
CA ASP A 29 -17.49 -20.22 -5.02
C ASP A 29 -16.42 -20.07 -3.92
N ILE A 30 -16.85 -19.56 -2.76
CA ILE A 30 -15.96 -19.30 -1.62
C ILE A 30 -15.43 -20.62 -1.06
N LYS A 31 -14.12 -20.75 -1.02
CA LYS A 31 -13.39 -21.82 -0.32
C LYS A 31 -12.45 -21.19 0.69
N SER A 32 -12.20 -21.88 1.80
CA SER A 32 -11.38 -21.37 2.89
C SER A 32 -10.35 -22.39 3.38
N ALA A 33 -9.18 -21.91 3.76
CA ALA A 33 -8.18 -22.66 4.52
C ALA A 33 -7.59 -21.77 5.61
N ALA A 34 -7.04 -22.37 6.67
CA ALA A 34 -6.27 -21.66 7.69
C ALA A 34 -4.80 -22.03 7.57
N THR A 35 -3.92 -21.05 7.72
CA THR A 35 -2.47 -21.28 7.76
C THR A 35 -1.77 -20.17 8.54
N ASP A 36 -0.70 -20.54 9.24
CA ASP A 36 0.25 -19.61 9.84
C ASP A 36 1.48 -19.39 8.94
N GLU A 37 1.59 -20.20 7.88
CA GLU A 37 2.75 -20.29 7.00
C GLU A 37 2.65 -19.34 5.81
N GLN A 38 3.78 -19.14 5.14
CA GLN A 38 3.82 -18.45 3.86
C GLN A 38 3.05 -19.27 2.82
N TRP A 39 2.26 -18.60 1.98
CA TRP A 39 1.53 -19.23 0.90
C TRP A 39 1.65 -18.42 -0.39
N GLN A 40 1.30 -19.07 -1.51
CA GLN A 40 1.38 -18.48 -2.84
C GLN A 40 0.07 -18.64 -3.60
N ALA A 41 -0.26 -17.65 -4.41
CA ALA A 41 -1.31 -17.73 -5.44
C ALA A 41 -0.72 -17.26 -6.77
N THR A 42 -1.02 -17.98 -7.85
CA THR A 42 -0.56 -17.62 -9.20
C THR A 42 -1.76 -17.30 -10.07
N PHE A 43 -1.74 -16.11 -10.65
CA PHE A 43 -2.74 -15.64 -11.60
C PHE A 43 -2.14 -15.70 -13.00
N GLY A 44 -2.76 -16.43 -13.90
CA GLY A 44 -2.39 -16.52 -15.31
C GLY A 44 -3.48 -16.01 -16.23
N ILE A 45 -3.13 -15.75 -17.48
CA ILE A 45 -4.07 -15.42 -18.55
C ILE A 45 -4.55 -16.72 -19.22
N LEU A 46 -5.77 -16.71 -19.75
CA LEU A 46 -6.30 -17.79 -20.58
C LEU A 46 -6.54 -17.26 -22.02
N PRO A 47 -6.09 -17.98 -23.07
CA PRO A 47 -5.16 -19.13 -23.01
C PRO A 47 -3.80 -18.74 -22.40
N ASP A 48 -3.05 -19.74 -21.89
CA ASP A 48 -1.74 -19.49 -21.27
C ASP A 48 -0.75 -18.98 -22.35
N ASP A 49 -0.26 -17.76 -22.15
CA ASP A 49 0.73 -17.09 -23.01
C ASP A 49 2.09 -16.95 -22.30
N GLY A 50 2.27 -17.68 -21.21
CA GLY A 50 3.45 -17.63 -20.36
C GLY A 50 3.48 -16.47 -19.37
N VAL A 51 2.56 -15.49 -19.46
CA VAL A 51 2.51 -14.33 -18.55
C VAL A 51 1.70 -14.64 -17.31
N LYS A 52 2.35 -14.54 -16.15
CA LYS A 52 1.75 -14.87 -14.85
C LYS A 52 2.15 -13.84 -13.79
N THR A 53 1.32 -13.70 -12.77
CA THR A 53 1.65 -12.98 -11.54
C THR A 53 1.60 -13.94 -10.37
N ARG A 54 2.75 -14.20 -9.74
CA ARG A 54 2.81 -14.92 -8.46
C ARG A 54 2.69 -13.92 -7.33
N VAL A 55 1.74 -14.13 -6.45
CA VAL A 55 1.61 -13.41 -5.19
C VAL A 55 2.11 -14.34 -4.10
N THR A 56 3.17 -13.94 -3.41
CA THR A 56 3.61 -14.63 -2.19
C THR A 56 3.22 -13.81 -0.99
N MET A 57 2.44 -14.42 -0.09
CA MET A 57 1.99 -13.80 1.14
C MET A 57 2.79 -14.35 2.31
N LEU A 58 3.41 -13.49 3.11
CA LEU A 58 4.13 -13.95 4.29
C LEU A 58 3.19 -14.48 5.36
N GLY A 59 3.62 -15.58 5.99
CA GLY A 59 2.88 -16.23 7.06
C GLY A 59 2.63 -15.32 8.26
N GLN A 60 1.43 -15.40 8.80
CA GLN A 60 1.04 -14.72 10.03
C GLN A 60 0.07 -15.59 10.82
N LYS A 61 0.29 -15.68 12.15
CA LYS A 61 -0.54 -16.50 13.05
C LYS A 61 -2.04 -16.19 12.96
N GLY A 62 -2.85 -17.22 12.77
CA GLY A 62 -4.30 -17.18 12.68
C GLY A 62 -4.80 -16.55 11.38
N THR A 63 -4.11 -16.77 10.26
CA THR A 63 -4.55 -16.30 8.95
C THR A 63 -5.50 -17.31 8.31
N GLU A 64 -6.63 -16.80 7.85
CA GLU A 64 -7.59 -17.48 7.00
C GLU A 64 -7.36 -17.01 5.57
N VAL A 65 -7.16 -17.95 4.64
CA VAL A 65 -7.04 -17.69 3.21
C VAL A 65 -8.35 -18.11 2.56
N LEU A 66 -8.99 -17.19 1.86
CA LEU A 66 -10.19 -17.45 1.08
C LEU A 66 -9.85 -17.40 -0.40
N THR A 67 -10.37 -18.35 -1.18
CA THR A 67 -10.43 -18.25 -2.63
C THR A 67 -11.89 -18.14 -3.05
N ALA A 68 -12.17 -17.36 -4.09
CA ALA A 68 -13.51 -17.13 -4.57
C ALA A 68 -13.50 -16.61 -6.02
N GLN A 69 -14.66 -16.27 -6.54
CA GLN A 69 -14.82 -15.52 -7.79
C GLN A 69 -15.60 -14.23 -7.53
N MET A 70 -15.22 -13.14 -8.21
CA MET A 70 -15.97 -11.88 -8.21
C MET A 70 -16.20 -11.39 -9.64
N PRO A 71 -17.17 -10.48 -9.89
CA PRO A 71 -17.40 -9.93 -11.21
C PRO A 71 -16.20 -9.09 -11.67
N SER A 72 -15.93 -9.12 -12.96
CA SER A 72 -14.84 -8.36 -13.58
C SER A 72 -15.39 -7.12 -14.26
N VAL A 73 -15.40 -5.99 -13.54
CA VAL A 73 -15.83 -4.67 -14.06
C VAL A 73 -15.09 -4.33 -15.37
N ARG A 74 -13.79 -4.62 -15.43
CA ARG A 74 -12.96 -4.36 -16.60
C ARG A 74 -13.38 -5.20 -17.81
N ARG A 75 -13.66 -6.49 -17.65
CA ARG A 75 -14.10 -7.36 -18.76
C ARG A 75 -15.52 -7.00 -19.21
N ALA A 76 -16.37 -6.57 -18.27
CA ALA A 76 -17.69 -6.01 -18.55
C ALA A 76 -17.64 -4.63 -19.22
N LYS A 77 -16.46 -4.01 -19.38
CA LYS A 77 -16.28 -2.65 -19.92
C LYS A 77 -17.14 -1.60 -19.20
N GLU A 78 -17.27 -1.74 -17.88
CA GLU A 78 -18.09 -0.85 -17.03
C GLU A 78 -19.59 -0.85 -17.42
N LYS A 79 -20.05 -1.86 -18.17
CA LYS A 79 -21.45 -2.04 -18.52
C LYS A 79 -22.17 -2.92 -17.49
N ASN A 80 -23.16 -2.36 -16.80
CA ASN A 80 -23.87 -3.03 -15.72
C ASN A 80 -24.65 -4.28 -16.17
N ASP A 81 -25.24 -4.25 -17.36
CA ASP A 81 -25.95 -5.39 -17.97
C ASP A 81 -25.04 -6.59 -18.28
N ARG A 82 -23.73 -6.38 -18.29
CA ARG A 82 -22.72 -7.41 -18.62
C ARG A 82 -21.87 -7.84 -17.42
N ILE A 83 -22.15 -7.31 -16.23
CA ILE A 83 -21.32 -7.57 -15.05
C ILE A 83 -21.32 -9.06 -14.67
N TYR A 84 -22.42 -9.78 -14.95
CA TYR A 84 -22.59 -11.20 -14.69
C TYR A 84 -21.97 -12.11 -15.77
N ASP A 85 -21.59 -11.58 -16.93
CA ASP A 85 -20.96 -12.36 -18.01
C ASP A 85 -19.52 -12.77 -17.67
N TYR A 86 -18.88 -12.04 -16.76
CA TYR A 86 -17.44 -12.11 -16.56
C TYR A 86 -17.06 -12.20 -15.09
N TYR A 87 -16.52 -13.35 -14.70
CA TYR A 87 -15.93 -13.56 -13.38
C TYR A 87 -14.40 -13.57 -13.44
N MET A 88 -13.78 -13.22 -12.32
CA MET A 88 -12.33 -13.30 -12.12
C MET A 88 -12.03 -13.92 -10.75
N PRO A 89 -10.90 -14.66 -10.63
CA PRO A 89 -10.50 -15.24 -9.37
C PRO A 89 -10.17 -14.17 -8.32
N LEU A 90 -10.52 -14.46 -7.07
CA LEU A 90 -10.26 -13.65 -5.89
C LEU A 90 -9.51 -14.49 -4.86
N VAL A 91 -8.51 -13.89 -4.22
CA VAL A 91 -7.86 -14.46 -3.04
C VAL A 91 -7.86 -13.40 -1.94
N ILE A 92 -8.27 -13.78 -0.73
CA ILE A 92 -8.32 -12.89 0.44
C ILE A 92 -7.51 -13.50 1.57
N ALA A 93 -6.59 -12.73 2.15
CA ALA A 93 -5.99 -13.04 3.44
C ALA A 93 -6.76 -12.29 4.53
N ARG A 94 -7.29 -13.00 5.52
CA ARG A 94 -8.07 -12.41 6.61
C ARG A 94 -7.58 -12.89 7.96
N ARG A 95 -7.68 -12.02 8.96
CA ARG A 95 -7.56 -12.35 10.38
C ARG A 95 -8.75 -11.75 11.13
N LYS A 96 -9.23 -12.43 12.17
CA LYS A 96 -10.39 -12.02 12.98
C LYS A 96 -9.99 -11.84 14.44
N GLY A 97 -10.52 -10.80 15.11
CA GLY A 97 -10.31 -10.57 16.55
C GLY A 97 -10.76 -9.17 17.01
N LYS A 98 -11.11 -9.02 18.30
CA LYS A 98 -11.68 -7.77 18.86
C LYS A 98 -10.69 -6.61 19.01
N LYS A 99 -9.41 -6.89 19.25
CA LYS A 99 -8.31 -5.90 19.39
C LYS A 99 -7.08 -6.38 18.62
N LEU A 100 -7.28 -6.59 17.32
CA LEU A 100 -6.29 -7.22 16.46
C LEU A 100 -5.28 -6.19 15.93
N LYS A 101 -3.99 -6.44 16.17
CA LYS A 101 -2.90 -5.84 15.37
C LYS A 101 -2.44 -6.86 14.34
N SER A 102 -2.53 -6.50 13.07
CA SER A 102 -2.15 -7.33 11.93
C SER A 102 -1.24 -6.56 10.99
N ARG A 103 -0.40 -7.29 10.26
CA ARG A 103 0.47 -6.74 9.22
C ARG A 103 0.53 -7.80 8.13
N PHE A 104 -0.10 -7.47 7.02
CA PHE A 104 -0.12 -8.30 5.83
C PHE A 104 1.00 -7.83 4.90
N LEU A 105 1.86 -8.75 4.46
CA LEU A 105 2.95 -8.47 3.54
C LEU A 105 2.83 -9.42 2.35
N ALA A 106 2.48 -8.87 1.19
CA ALA A 106 2.43 -9.58 -0.07
C ALA A 106 3.54 -9.08 -1.00
N VAL A 107 4.19 -9.99 -1.69
CA VAL A 107 5.10 -9.68 -2.79
C VAL A 107 4.45 -10.15 -4.08
N HIS A 108 4.17 -9.19 -4.96
CA HIS A 108 3.64 -9.44 -6.29
C HIS A 108 4.80 -9.53 -7.27
N GLU A 109 4.88 -10.65 -7.96
CA GLU A 109 5.94 -10.97 -8.89
C GLU A 109 5.33 -11.29 -10.26
N PRO A 110 5.27 -10.29 -11.15
CA PRO A 110 4.92 -10.51 -12.55
C PRO A 110 6.12 -11.17 -13.25
N TYR A 111 5.89 -12.24 -14.01
CA TYR A 111 6.92 -12.92 -14.76
C TYR A 111 6.40 -13.50 -16.08
N ARG A 112 7.32 -13.78 -17.00
CA ARG A 112 7.08 -14.57 -18.21
C ARG A 112 7.85 -15.89 -18.08
N GLU A 113 7.19 -17.01 -18.36
CA GLU A 113 7.66 -18.38 -18.20
C GLU A 113 8.03 -18.80 -16.77
N LYS A 114 8.98 -18.12 -16.12
CA LYS A 114 9.55 -18.53 -14.84
C LYS A 114 9.63 -17.38 -13.82
N PRO A 115 9.27 -17.61 -12.54
CA PRO A 115 9.52 -16.66 -11.46
C PRO A 115 11.03 -16.41 -11.24
N PHE A 116 11.38 -15.19 -10.83
CA PHE A 116 12.76 -14.73 -10.60
C PHE A 116 13.11 -14.48 -9.12
N ILE A 117 12.13 -14.46 -8.21
CA ILE A 117 12.33 -14.37 -6.77
C ILE A 117 12.67 -15.77 -6.23
N GLU A 118 13.87 -15.89 -5.69
CA GLU A 118 14.42 -17.11 -5.11
C GLU A 118 13.96 -17.33 -3.67
N SER A 119 13.89 -16.26 -2.88
CA SER A 119 13.45 -16.37 -1.49
C SER A 119 12.88 -15.07 -0.92
N LEU A 120 11.94 -15.24 0.01
CA LEU A 120 11.38 -14.18 0.85
C LEU A 120 11.59 -14.54 2.31
N ARG A 121 12.11 -13.59 3.10
CA ARG A 121 12.32 -13.81 4.54
C ARG A 121 12.00 -12.56 5.33
N LEU A 122 11.21 -12.70 6.38
CA LEU A 122 10.97 -11.63 7.34
C LEU A 122 11.84 -11.83 8.57
N LYS A 123 12.79 -10.92 8.80
CA LYS A 123 13.55 -10.85 10.06
C LYS A 123 13.05 -9.66 10.87
N LYS A 124 12.21 -9.92 11.86
CA LYS A 124 11.53 -8.92 12.70
C LYS A 124 10.72 -7.91 11.85
N ASN A 125 11.36 -6.82 11.48
CA ASN A 125 10.80 -5.68 10.78
C ASN A 125 11.50 -5.41 9.44
N VAL A 126 12.27 -6.38 8.95
CA VAL A 126 12.98 -6.30 7.67
C VAL A 126 12.54 -7.47 6.79
N LEU A 127 11.83 -7.18 5.71
CA LEU A 127 11.57 -8.14 4.64
C LEU A 127 12.76 -8.14 3.69
N ILE A 128 13.32 -9.31 3.46
CA ILE A 128 14.43 -9.57 2.56
C ILE A 128 13.86 -10.31 1.35
N VAL A 129 13.96 -9.70 0.17
CA VAL A 129 13.57 -10.29 -1.11
C VAL A 129 14.83 -10.58 -1.88
N ARG A 130 15.10 -11.85 -2.17
CA ARG A 130 16.28 -12.26 -2.93
C ARG A 130 15.87 -12.78 -4.29
N SER A 131 16.53 -12.29 -5.32
CA SER A 131 16.59 -12.88 -6.64
C SER A 131 18.04 -13.24 -6.98
N GLU A 132 18.23 -13.81 -8.17
CA GLU A 132 19.55 -14.06 -8.75
C GLU A 132 20.36 -12.76 -8.84
N ASN A 133 19.75 -11.68 -9.34
CA ASN A 133 20.44 -10.44 -9.72
C ASN A 133 20.40 -9.34 -8.65
N PHE A 134 19.54 -9.46 -7.62
CA PHE A 134 19.43 -8.44 -6.59
C PHE A 134 18.97 -9.00 -5.25
N THR A 135 19.25 -8.23 -4.20
CA THR A 135 18.57 -8.37 -2.91
C THR A 135 17.95 -7.04 -2.51
N ASP A 136 16.65 -7.07 -2.21
CA ASP A 136 15.93 -5.96 -1.62
C ASP A 136 15.76 -6.15 -0.12
N TYR A 137 15.89 -5.05 0.60
CA TYR A 137 15.61 -4.95 2.02
C TYR A 137 14.54 -3.89 2.23
N HIS A 138 13.36 -4.33 2.65
CA HIS A 138 12.24 -3.47 3.04
C HIS A 138 12.18 -3.42 4.57
N PHE A 139 12.53 -2.27 5.14
CA PHE A 139 12.49 -1.98 6.57
C PHE A 139 11.15 -1.33 6.91
N PHE A 140 10.51 -1.78 7.99
CA PHE A 140 9.25 -1.25 8.49
C PHE A 140 9.37 -0.83 9.95
N ASN A 141 8.91 0.37 10.29
CA ASN A 141 9.13 0.98 11.60
C ASN A 141 10.63 1.03 11.96
N ASN A 142 10.95 1.41 13.19
CA ASN A 142 12.32 1.30 13.68
C ASN A 142 12.82 -0.13 13.55
N ALA A 143 13.87 -0.32 12.76
CA ALA A 143 14.39 -1.62 12.39
C ALA A 143 15.91 -1.58 12.21
N SER A 144 16.55 -2.72 12.42
CA SER A 144 18.00 -2.85 12.22
C SER A 144 18.34 -4.27 11.79
N LEU A 145 19.33 -4.39 10.91
CA LEU A 145 19.90 -5.64 10.46
C LEU A 145 21.40 -5.60 10.71
N LYS A 146 21.85 -6.22 11.81
CA LYS A 146 23.22 -6.08 12.32
C LYS A 146 24.23 -6.65 11.32
N GLU A 147 23.93 -7.81 10.74
CA GLU A 147 24.75 -8.52 9.77
C GLU A 147 24.98 -7.74 8.46
N LYS A 148 24.19 -6.69 8.21
CA LYS A 148 24.34 -5.78 7.06
C LYS A 148 24.68 -4.35 7.46
N ALA A 149 25.00 -4.11 8.73
CA ALA A 149 25.22 -2.78 9.29
C ALA A 149 24.11 -1.78 8.88
N ALA A 150 22.85 -2.25 8.84
CA ALA A 150 21.72 -1.50 8.32
C ALA A 150 20.76 -1.07 9.45
N LYS A 151 20.20 0.14 9.34
CA LYS A 151 19.30 0.69 10.35
C LYS A 151 18.32 1.68 9.74
N LEU A 152 17.04 1.54 10.11
CA LEU A 152 15.97 2.49 9.86
C LEU A 152 15.54 3.15 11.17
N LYS A 153 15.38 4.47 11.17
CA LYS A 153 14.55 5.22 12.12
C LYS A 153 13.44 5.90 11.33
N GLY A 154 12.21 5.39 11.40
CA GLY A 154 11.11 5.83 10.56
C GLY A 154 10.09 4.74 10.28
N LEU A 155 9.10 5.03 9.44
CA LEU A 155 8.04 4.10 9.07
C LEU A 155 8.47 3.12 7.99
N TYR A 156 9.18 3.59 6.95
CA TYR A 156 9.59 2.73 5.85
C TYR A 156 10.96 3.11 5.27
N GLY A 157 11.74 2.10 4.94
CA GLY A 157 13.02 2.25 4.27
C GLY A 157 13.22 1.10 3.28
N PHE A 158 13.82 1.38 2.15
CA PHE A 158 14.09 0.41 1.10
C PHE A 158 15.54 0.52 0.66
N ILE A 159 16.18 -0.62 0.45
CA ILE A 159 17.53 -0.73 -0.08
C ILE A 159 17.54 -1.86 -1.11
N ARG A 160 18.01 -1.58 -2.32
CA ARG A 160 18.32 -2.58 -3.34
C ARG A 160 19.82 -2.70 -3.51
N ILE A 161 20.31 -3.93 -3.39
CA ILE A 161 21.67 -4.31 -3.76
C ILE A 161 21.60 -5.09 -5.06
N ARG A 162 22.43 -4.72 -6.04
CA ARG A 162 22.66 -5.50 -7.24
C ARG A 162 23.76 -6.54 -6.97
N HIS A 163 23.46 -7.81 -7.23
CA HIS A 163 24.49 -8.84 -7.33
C HIS A 163 25.19 -8.66 -8.69
N ALA A 164 26.52 -8.78 -8.72
CA ALA A 164 27.20 -8.84 -10.01
C ALA A 164 26.83 -10.13 -10.73
N TYR A 165 26.47 -9.99 -11.99
CA TYR A 165 26.76 -10.99 -12.99
C TYR A 165 27.98 -10.51 -13.80
N TYR A 166 28.82 -11.42 -14.28
CA TYR A 166 30.03 -11.10 -15.05
C TYR A 166 29.69 -10.19 -16.26
N ILE A 167 30.10 -8.92 -16.20
CA ILE A 167 30.19 -8.03 -17.37
C ILE A 167 31.66 -7.60 -17.44
N GLY A 168 32.52 -8.45 -18.03
CA GLY A 168 33.96 -8.19 -18.12
C GLY A 168 34.70 -8.18 -16.78
N ILE A 169 35.90 -7.58 -16.80
CA ILE A 169 37.01 -7.74 -15.82
C ILE A 169 36.75 -7.08 -14.45
N LYS A 170 35.52 -6.67 -14.11
CA LYS A 170 35.24 -5.95 -12.87
C LYS A 170 34.63 -6.87 -11.81
N TYR A 171 35.47 -7.29 -10.86
CA TYR A 171 35.00 -7.88 -9.60
C TYR A 171 34.16 -6.84 -8.83
N ILE A 172 32.89 -7.13 -8.61
CA ILE A 172 32.07 -6.43 -7.61
C ILE A 172 32.13 -7.28 -6.33
N SER A 173 32.26 -6.63 -5.17
CA SER A 173 32.36 -7.29 -3.87
C SER A 173 31.29 -8.38 -3.70
N SER A 174 31.59 -9.46 -2.97
CA SER A 174 30.63 -10.52 -2.57
C SER A 174 29.37 -9.99 -1.89
N ASP A 175 29.46 -8.76 -1.37
CA ASP A 175 28.42 -8.03 -0.70
C ASP A 175 27.45 -7.29 -1.65
N GLY A 176 27.74 -7.25 -2.96
CA GLY A 176 26.97 -6.55 -3.98
C GLY A 176 27.02 -5.02 -3.89
N GLU A 177 26.63 -4.36 -4.98
CA GLU A 177 26.63 -2.90 -5.12
C GLU A 177 25.30 -2.28 -4.68
N LEU A 178 25.33 -1.21 -3.87
CA LEU A 178 24.13 -0.46 -3.54
C LEU A 178 23.60 0.23 -4.80
N LEU A 179 22.46 -0.23 -5.31
CA LEU A 179 21.84 0.31 -6.53
C LEU A 179 20.83 1.42 -6.21
N SER A 180 20.05 1.25 -5.14
CA SER A 180 19.02 2.20 -4.76
C SER A 180 18.77 2.18 -3.27
N ALA A 181 18.43 3.34 -2.72
CA ALA A 181 17.96 3.50 -1.35
C ALA A 181 16.82 4.52 -1.33
N TYR A 182 15.81 4.26 -0.50
CA TYR A 182 14.64 5.11 -0.34
C TYR A 182 14.20 5.15 1.12
N LEU A 183 13.82 6.32 1.61
CA LEU A 183 13.36 6.55 2.97
C LEU A 183 12.02 7.28 2.90
N ALA A 184 10.99 6.73 3.54
CA ALA A 184 9.68 7.37 3.67
C ALA A 184 9.27 7.47 5.14
N ASP A 185 8.77 8.64 5.51
CA ASP A 185 8.32 8.98 6.86
C ASP A 185 9.32 8.52 7.94
N GLY A 186 10.57 8.96 7.78
CA GLY A 186 11.68 8.59 8.63
C GLY A 186 12.79 9.62 8.65
N THR A 187 13.69 9.51 9.62
CA THR A 187 14.79 10.47 9.84
C THR A 187 16.16 9.88 9.54
N LEU A 188 16.28 8.55 9.45
CA LEU A 188 17.54 7.89 9.17
C LEU A 188 17.31 6.57 8.43
N LEU A 189 18.01 6.40 7.32
CA LEU A 189 18.32 5.10 6.74
C LEU A 189 19.84 4.97 6.65
N LYS A 190 20.42 4.01 7.34
CA LYS A 190 21.84 3.68 7.29
C LYS A 190 22.00 2.31 6.64
N PHE A 191 22.99 2.18 5.76
CA PHE A 191 23.40 0.91 5.17
C PHE A 191 24.91 0.90 4.98
N ARG A 192 25.62 0.02 5.71
CA ARG A 192 27.08 0.01 5.73
C ARG A 192 27.65 1.38 6.13
N ASP A 193 28.49 1.96 5.29
CA ASP A 193 29.09 3.28 5.38
C ASP A 193 28.14 4.41 4.93
N ARG A 194 27.09 4.08 4.16
CA ARG A 194 26.13 5.07 3.63
C ARG A 194 25.08 5.44 4.66
N LYS A 195 24.73 6.73 4.68
CA LYS A 195 23.76 7.31 5.61
C LYS A 195 22.89 8.33 4.88
N PHE A 196 21.58 8.12 4.94
CA PHE A 196 20.56 9.02 4.45
C PHE A 196 19.81 9.58 5.65
N THR A 197 19.82 10.90 5.80
CA THR A 197 19.11 11.58 6.89
C THR A 197 18.12 12.57 6.34
N LEU A 198 16.92 12.56 6.90
CA LEU A 198 15.90 13.56 6.65
C LEU A 198 15.56 14.24 7.97
N PRO A 199 15.20 15.54 7.94
CA PRO A 199 14.65 16.18 9.12
C PRO A 199 13.39 15.45 9.57
N LYS A 200 13.07 15.53 10.86
CA LYS A 200 11.79 15.02 11.36
C LYS A 200 10.66 15.78 10.64
N ALA A 201 9.70 15.04 10.10
CA ALA A 201 8.50 15.66 9.54
C ALA A 201 7.85 16.55 10.60
N GLU A 202 7.66 17.81 10.27
CA GLU A 202 6.90 18.73 11.10
C GLU A 202 5.44 18.31 11.13
N LYS A 203 4.79 18.54 12.26
CA LYS A 203 3.39 18.20 12.47
C LYS A 203 2.65 19.43 12.91
N GLY A 204 1.44 19.58 12.40
CA GLY A 204 0.52 20.63 12.75
C GLY A 204 -0.92 20.15 12.64
N THR A 205 -1.85 21.01 13.01
CA THR A 205 -3.28 20.77 12.84
C THR A 205 -3.83 21.82 11.89
N VAL A 206 -4.42 21.38 10.77
CA VAL A 206 -5.16 22.30 9.90
C VAL A 206 -6.35 22.82 10.70
N SER A 207 -6.51 24.13 10.73
CA SER A 207 -7.53 24.83 11.52
C SER A 207 -8.55 25.58 10.67
N ARG A 208 -8.21 25.86 9.41
CA ARG A 208 -9.08 26.50 8.43
C ARG A 208 -8.59 26.21 7.02
N THR A 209 -9.51 26.22 6.06
CA THR A 209 -9.24 26.25 4.61
C THR A 209 -9.83 27.51 4.00
N GLU A 210 -9.21 28.02 2.94
CA GLU A 210 -9.74 29.14 2.14
C GLU A 210 -9.32 28.94 0.68
N GLY A 211 -10.25 28.50 -0.16
CA GLY A 211 -9.94 28.01 -1.51
C GLY A 211 -8.87 26.92 -1.47
N ALA A 212 -7.74 27.16 -2.15
CA ALA A 212 -6.61 26.23 -2.18
C ALA A 212 -5.62 26.39 -0.99
N ALA A 213 -5.87 27.29 -0.05
CA ALA A 213 -4.98 27.54 1.09
C ALA A 213 -5.39 26.73 2.34
N LEU A 214 -4.40 26.17 3.02
CA LEU A 214 -4.54 25.54 4.34
C LEU A 214 -3.88 26.41 5.41
N PHE A 215 -4.58 26.67 6.50
CA PHE A 215 -4.03 27.37 7.67
C PHE A 215 -3.81 26.38 8.81
N ALA A 216 -2.55 26.10 9.12
CA ALA A 216 -2.15 25.11 10.12
C ALA A 216 -1.61 25.78 11.39
N LYS A 217 -2.07 25.28 12.54
CA LYS A 217 -1.42 25.47 13.84
C LYS A 217 -0.20 24.56 13.89
N GLY A 218 0.99 25.15 13.95
CA GLY A 218 2.26 24.44 13.82
C GLY A 218 3.09 25.01 12.68
N ARG A 219 4.41 24.97 12.85
CA ARG A 219 5.37 25.47 11.88
C ARG A 219 5.62 24.40 10.81
N CYS A 220 5.45 24.78 9.55
CA CYS A 220 5.90 24.09 8.37
C CYS A 220 7.04 24.94 7.75
N SER A 221 8.29 24.52 7.97
CA SER A 221 9.52 25.19 7.54
C SER A 221 10.27 24.44 6.44
N SER A 222 9.75 23.31 5.96
CA SER A 222 10.40 22.54 4.89
C SER A 222 10.38 23.32 3.57
N GLU A 223 11.54 23.85 3.18
CA GLU A 223 11.70 24.64 1.95
C GLU A 223 11.53 23.81 0.67
N ASN A 224 11.65 22.47 0.77
CA ASN A 224 11.65 21.54 -0.36
C ASN A 224 10.49 20.54 -0.32
N ALA A 225 9.39 20.87 0.38
CA ALA A 225 8.23 19.98 0.44
C ALA A 225 7.37 20.10 -0.84
N ASP A 226 7.22 19.00 -1.58
CA ASP A 226 6.28 18.92 -2.74
C ASP A 226 4.85 18.55 -2.30
N ARG A 227 4.68 17.93 -1.13
CA ARG A 227 3.37 17.43 -0.65
C ARG A 227 3.20 17.62 0.85
N ILE A 228 1.96 17.82 1.26
CA ILE A 228 1.53 17.73 2.68
C ILE A 228 0.69 16.47 2.85
N TYR A 229 0.87 15.75 3.96
CA TYR A 229 0.04 14.61 4.31
C TYR A 229 -1.04 15.04 5.31
N LEU A 230 -2.30 14.96 4.89
CA LEU A 230 -3.46 15.28 5.68
C LEU A 230 -4.07 13.99 6.21
N ALA A 231 -3.96 13.77 7.52
CA ALA A 231 -4.58 12.65 8.20
C ALA A 231 -5.91 13.08 8.81
N PHE A 232 -6.96 12.34 8.48
CA PHE A 232 -8.31 12.61 8.96
C PHE A 232 -8.70 11.68 10.12
N PRO A 233 -9.68 12.05 10.97
CA PRO A 233 -10.13 11.20 12.09
C PRO A 233 -10.62 9.81 11.69
N ASN A 234 -11.09 9.63 10.45
CA ASN A 234 -11.51 8.34 9.89
C ASN A 234 -10.33 7.50 9.35
N ASN A 235 -9.09 7.88 9.64
CA ASN A 235 -7.84 7.29 9.14
C ASN A 235 -7.61 7.42 7.64
N ALA A 236 -8.45 8.18 6.92
CA ALA A 236 -8.13 8.55 5.55
C ALA A 236 -6.88 9.45 5.53
N VAL A 237 -6.02 9.26 4.54
CA VAL A 237 -4.85 10.11 4.31
C VAL A 237 -4.93 10.66 2.91
N TYR A 238 -4.85 11.99 2.79
CA TYR A 238 -4.80 12.69 1.51
C TYR A 238 -3.47 13.43 1.38
N ALA A 239 -2.87 13.42 0.18
CA ALA A 239 -1.52 13.95 -0.05
C ALA A 239 -1.49 14.97 -1.20
N PRO A 240 -2.12 16.15 -1.04
CA PRO A 240 -2.15 17.18 -2.08
C PRO A 240 -0.76 17.79 -2.30
N GLN A 241 -0.54 18.26 -3.53
CA GLN A 241 0.70 18.94 -3.89
C GLN A 241 0.72 20.37 -3.37
N ILE A 242 1.85 20.75 -2.80
CA ILE A 242 2.13 22.09 -2.30
C ILE A 242 2.55 22.95 -3.50
N LYS A 243 1.97 24.13 -3.60
CA LYS A 243 2.42 25.21 -4.50
C LYS A 243 3.41 26.10 -3.77
N GLU A 244 3.08 26.51 -2.55
CA GLU A 244 3.91 27.42 -1.75
C GLU A 244 3.62 27.24 -0.24
N ILE A 245 4.62 27.53 0.61
CA ILE A 245 4.45 27.63 2.06
C ILE A 245 4.82 29.05 2.50
N ALA A 246 3.84 29.83 2.92
CA ALA A 246 4.06 31.14 3.48
C ALA A 246 4.49 31.01 4.96
N ARG A 247 5.66 31.55 5.26
CA ARG A 247 6.29 31.47 6.59
C ARG A 247 5.64 32.47 7.55
N GLY A 248 4.65 32.00 8.30
CA GLY A 248 4.20 32.66 9.52
C GLY A 248 4.93 32.07 10.74
N GLY A 249 5.07 32.84 11.83
CA GLY A 249 5.82 32.45 13.03
C GLY A 249 5.51 31.04 13.58
N LYS A 250 4.48 30.91 14.44
CA LYS A 250 4.09 29.59 15.02
C LYS A 250 3.07 28.83 14.17
N ASN A 251 2.52 29.46 13.15
CA ASN A 251 1.47 28.94 12.27
C ASN A 251 1.90 29.06 10.82
N SER A 252 1.43 28.16 9.99
CA SER A 252 1.78 28.14 8.57
C SER A 252 0.56 28.29 7.69
N SER A 253 0.72 29.06 6.61
CA SER A 253 -0.22 29.05 5.49
C SER A 253 0.42 28.26 4.36
N ILE A 254 -0.31 27.29 3.83
CA ILE A 254 0.18 26.32 2.85
C ILE A 254 -0.76 26.40 1.66
N LEU A 255 -0.26 26.94 0.55
CA LEU A 255 -1.00 27.02 -0.70
C LEU A 255 -0.83 25.73 -1.48
N LEU A 256 -1.93 25.11 -1.88
CA LEU A 256 -1.95 23.88 -2.67
C LEU A 256 -2.03 24.17 -4.17
N LYS A 257 -1.63 23.22 -5.01
CA LYS A 257 -1.81 23.29 -6.47
C LYS A 257 -3.27 23.10 -6.91
N SER A 258 -4.10 22.49 -6.06
CA SER A 258 -5.51 22.23 -6.30
C SER A 258 -6.32 22.41 -5.01
N HIS A 259 -7.64 22.54 -5.14
CA HIS A 259 -8.54 22.57 -4.00
C HIS A 259 -8.34 21.33 -3.10
N PRO A 260 -8.33 21.47 -1.76
CA PRO A 260 -8.09 20.35 -0.85
C PRO A 260 -9.21 19.30 -0.84
N GLY A 261 -10.39 19.64 -1.35
CA GLY A 261 -11.54 18.74 -1.43
C GLY A 261 -12.25 18.48 -0.09
N PHE A 262 -12.01 19.33 0.91
CA PHE A 262 -12.74 19.36 2.18
C PHE A 262 -12.81 20.78 2.72
N GLU A 263 -13.79 21.04 3.58
CA GLU A 263 -13.98 22.30 4.29
C GLU A 263 -14.27 22.03 5.77
N PHE A 264 -14.09 23.05 6.61
CA PHE A 264 -14.50 22.98 8.01
C PHE A 264 -15.97 23.40 8.10
N ASP A 265 -16.75 22.68 8.91
CA ASP A 265 -18.10 23.13 9.28
C ASP A 265 -18.03 24.38 10.19
N SER A 266 -19.20 24.97 10.47
CA SER A 266 -19.33 26.16 11.32
C SER A 266 -18.81 25.98 12.74
N ASP A 267 -18.67 24.73 13.21
CA ASP A 267 -18.18 24.38 14.55
C ASP A 267 -16.70 23.97 14.57
N GLY A 268 -16.00 24.10 13.42
CA GLY A 268 -14.61 23.69 13.27
C GLY A 268 -14.41 22.17 13.33
N LYS A 269 -15.48 21.39 13.19
CA LYS A 269 -15.47 19.95 12.96
C LYS A 269 -15.77 19.69 11.49
N LYS A 270 -15.77 18.43 11.07
CA LYS A 270 -15.71 18.06 9.65
C LYS A 270 -17.02 18.35 8.90
N GLY A 271 -16.89 18.93 7.71
CA GLY A 271 -17.47 18.35 6.49
C GLY A 271 -16.61 17.19 5.97
#